data_AF-A0A7S0ANQ3-F1
#
_entry.id   AF-A0A7S0ANQ3-F1
#
_cell.length_a   1.000
_cell.length_b   1.000
_cell.length_c   1.000
_cell.angle_alpha   90.00
_cell.angle_beta   90.00
_cell.angle_gamma   90.00
#
_symmetry.space_group_name_H-M   'P 1'
#
loop_
_entity.id
_entity.type
_entity.pdbx_description
1 polymer ?
#
loop_
_entity_poly.entity_id
_entity_poly.type
_entity_poly.pdbx_seq_one_letter_code
_entity_poly.pdbx_strand_id
1 'polypeptide(L)'
;MDGWKVFTYTYVLYREGSAVSKALAVATLSPMLVAFGLGTAAAVTRRLAWAWPLAGVVTVDLLCKVLKDVLGQPRPEGSYREGPGMPSEHAAFSAYLAVHFSLVVAARVQCAIGLKLAAWAALSFWAMLVM
;
A
#
# COMPACT_ATOMS: atom_id res chain seq x y z
N MET A 1 9.17 26.07 4.34
CA MET A 1 8.52 24.83 4.78
C MET A 1 8.90 24.63 6.23
N ASP A 2 8.27 25.37 7.14
CA ASP A 2 8.71 25.37 8.54
C ASP A 2 7.96 24.27 9.31
N GLY A 3 8.71 23.37 9.95
CA GLY A 3 8.16 22.29 10.80
C GLY A 3 7.85 20.96 10.10
N TRP A 4 8.39 20.69 8.91
CA TRP A 4 8.32 19.38 8.27
C TRP A 4 9.67 18.66 8.34
N LYS A 5 9.67 17.41 8.78
CA LYS A 5 10.85 16.53 8.82
C LYS A 5 10.65 15.34 7.90
N VAL A 6 11.75 14.87 7.34
CA VAL A 6 11.81 13.72 6.43
C VAL A 6 12.42 12.54 7.18
N PHE A 7 11.83 11.35 7.05
CA PHE A 7 12.53 10.12 7.44
C PHE A 7 13.67 9.83 6.46
N THR A 8 14.91 9.81 6.95
CA THR A 8 16.13 9.67 6.12
C THR A 8 16.10 8.48 5.15
N TYR A 9 15.55 7.34 5.57
CA TYR A 9 15.59 6.11 4.77
C TYR A 9 14.40 5.95 3.81
N THR A 10 13.28 6.60 4.08
CA THR A 10 12.01 6.35 3.35
C THR A 10 11.46 7.59 2.68
N TYR A 11 12.09 8.75 2.91
CA TYR A 11 11.69 10.05 2.37
C TYR A 11 10.22 10.41 2.63
N VAL A 12 9.63 9.86 3.70
CA VAL A 12 8.25 10.18 4.13
C VAL A 12 8.28 11.43 5.00
N LEU A 13 7.40 12.38 4.68
CA LEU A 13 7.25 13.66 5.39
C LEU A 13 6.34 13.50 6.60
N TYR A 14 6.73 14.07 7.72
CA TYR A 14 5.88 14.21 8.91
C TYR A 14 6.02 15.60 9.52
N ARG A 15 4.99 16.03 10.24
CA ARG A 15 4.97 17.34 10.89
C ARG A 15 5.64 17.24 12.26
N GLU A 16 6.64 18.07 12.49
CA GLU A 16 7.33 18.15 13.76
C GLU A 16 6.36 18.63 14.85
N GLY A 17 6.35 17.94 16.01
CA GLY A 17 5.45 18.22 17.13
C GLY A 17 4.11 17.46 17.13
N SER A 18 3.70 16.79 16.04
CA SER A 18 2.47 15.97 16.02
C SER A 18 2.78 14.47 16.00
N ALA A 19 2.52 13.80 17.13
CA ALA A 19 2.64 12.35 17.25
C ALA A 19 1.76 11.58 16.25
N VAL A 20 0.57 12.11 15.94
CA VAL A 20 -0.35 11.52 14.95
C VAL A 20 0.28 11.53 13.55
N SER A 21 0.86 12.65 13.13
CA SER A 21 1.50 12.74 11.81
C SER A 21 2.68 11.77 11.66
N LYS A 22 3.45 11.59 12.74
CA LYS A 22 4.55 10.64 12.79
C LYS A 22 4.05 9.19 12.73
N ALA A 23 2.98 8.88 13.45
CA ALA A 23 2.37 7.55 13.44
C ALA A 23 1.81 7.18 12.06
N LEU A 24 1.09 8.11 11.41
CA LEU A 24 0.59 7.91 10.05
C LEU A 24 1.72 7.75 9.04
N ALA A 25 2.77 8.56 9.14
CA ALA A 25 3.95 8.43 8.28
C ALA A 25 4.70 7.09 8.45
N VAL A 26 4.64 6.47 9.63
CA VAL A 26 5.15 5.10 9.82
C VAL A 26 4.18 4.06 9.26
N ALA A 27 2.87 4.28 9.41
CA ALA A 27 1.85 3.37 8.88
C ALA A 27 1.93 3.23 7.35
N THR A 28 2.28 4.29 6.61
CA THR A 28 2.47 4.24 5.15
C THR A 28 3.62 3.35 4.70
N LEU A 29 4.52 2.92 5.59
CA LEU A 29 5.57 1.94 5.29
C LEU A 29 5.07 0.49 5.31
N SER A 30 3.91 0.24 5.95
CA SER A 30 3.38 -1.11 6.13
C SER A 30 3.10 -1.87 4.82
N PRO A 31 2.66 -1.27 3.69
CA PRO A 31 2.48 -2.01 2.43
C PRO A 31 3.79 -2.57 1.88
N MET A 32 4.89 -1.83 2.02
CA MET A 32 6.23 -2.28 1.62
C MET A 32 6.69 -3.45 2.50
N LEU A 33 6.44 -3.38 3.80
CA LEU A 33 6.74 -4.48 4.73
C LEU A 33 5.91 -5.73 4.42
N VAL A 34 4.64 -5.58 4.04
CA VAL A 34 3.80 -6.71 3.58
C VAL A 34 4.41 -7.35 2.33
N ALA A 35 4.87 -6.55 1.37
CA ALA A 35 5.53 -7.06 0.17
C ALA A 35 6.80 -7.87 0.51
N PHE A 36 7.67 -7.34 1.37
CA PHE A 36 8.87 -8.04 1.80
C PHE A 36 8.54 -9.33 2.58
N GLY A 37 7.53 -9.30 3.45
CA GLY A 37 7.06 -10.47 4.18
C GLY A 37 6.57 -11.58 3.24
N LEU A 38 5.76 -11.21 2.24
CA LEU A 38 5.30 -12.14 1.20
C LEU A 38 6.48 -12.68 0.37
N GLY A 39 7.45 -11.84 0.02
CA GLY A 39 8.63 -12.24 -0.74
C GLY A 39 9.49 -13.24 0.02
N THR A 40 9.71 -12.97 1.30
CA THR A 40 10.42 -13.86 2.21
C THR A 40 9.67 -15.18 2.39
N ALA A 41 8.36 -15.13 2.62
CA ALA A 41 7.52 -16.33 2.72
C ALA A 41 7.54 -17.16 1.43
N ALA A 42 7.48 -16.52 0.26
CA ALA A 42 7.60 -17.18 -1.04
C ALA A 42 8.98 -17.84 -1.21
N ALA A 43 10.06 -17.14 -0.84
CA ALA A 43 11.42 -17.66 -0.95
C ALA A 43 11.66 -18.87 -0.04
N VAL A 44 11.21 -18.81 1.22
CA VAL A 44 11.43 -19.87 2.22
C VAL A 44 10.50 -21.06 1.97
N THR A 45 9.20 -20.82 1.77
CA THR A 45 8.22 -21.92 1.65
C THR A 45 8.11 -22.48 0.24
N ARG A 46 8.62 -21.76 -0.77
CA ARG A 46 8.52 -22.10 -2.20
C ARG A 46 7.08 -22.32 -2.67
N ARG A 47 6.09 -21.73 -1.98
CA ARG A 47 4.67 -21.83 -2.33
C ARG A 47 4.24 -20.65 -3.19
N LEU A 48 3.64 -20.97 -4.34
CA LEU A 48 3.05 -20.01 -5.26
C LEU A 48 1.99 -19.11 -4.61
N ALA A 49 1.31 -19.58 -3.56
CA ALA A 49 0.31 -18.81 -2.83
C ALA A 49 0.86 -17.48 -2.28
N TRP A 50 2.14 -17.40 -1.92
CA TRP A 50 2.79 -16.18 -1.44
C TRP A 50 3.39 -15.33 -2.56
N ALA A 51 3.82 -15.97 -3.65
CA ALA A 51 4.38 -15.27 -4.81
C ALA A 51 3.29 -14.62 -5.68
N TRP A 52 2.10 -15.22 -5.72
CA TRP A 52 0.98 -14.76 -6.53
C TRP A 52 0.52 -13.32 -6.22
N PRO A 53 0.30 -12.91 -4.95
CA PRO A 53 -0.02 -11.52 -4.66
C PRO A 53 1.09 -10.55 -5.08
N LEU A 54 2.36 -10.94 -5.02
CA LEU A 54 3.48 -10.10 -5.46
C LEU A 54 3.47 -9.86 -6.97
N ALA A 55 3.17 -10.89 -7.76
CA ALA A 55 3.03 -10.73 -9.21
C ALA A 55 1.93 -9.72 -9.57
N GLY A 56 0.80 -9.77 -8.86
CA GLY A 56 -0.27 -8.78 -9.05
C GLY A 56 0.11 -7.37 -8.60
N VAL A 57 0.86 -7.22 -7.50
CA VAL A 57 1.44 -5.92 -7.09
C VAL A 57 2.33 -5.33 -8.19
N VAL A 58 3.23 -6.13 -8.78
CA VAL A 58 4.09 -5.68 -9.87
C VAL A 58 3.25 -5.27 -11.09
N THR A 59 2.19 -6.03 -11.39
CA THR A 59 1.27 -5.71 -12.49
C THR A 59 0.56 -4.37 -12.25
N VAL A 60 0.11 -4.10 -11.01
CA VAL A 60 -0.51 -2.83 -10.63
C VAL A 60 0.46 -1.66 -10.79
N ASP A 61 1.71 -1.82 -10.35
CA ASP A 61 2.75 -0.79 -10.50
C ASP A 61 3.03 -0.47 -11.99
N LEU A 62 3.14 -1.51 -12.82
CA LEU A 62 3.30 -1.34 -14.27
C LEU A 62 2.10 -0.64 -14.90
N LEU A 63 0.87 -1.00 -14.51
CA LEU A 63 -0.34 -0.33 -14.97
C LEU A 63 -0.38 1.14 -14.52
N CYS A 64 0.02 1.43 -13.28
CA CYS A 64 0.12 2.81 -12.81
C CYS A 64 1.13 3.62 -13.63
N LYS A 65 2.29 3.05 -13.96
CA LYS A 65 3.29 3.71 -14.82
C LYS A 65 2.73 4.02 -16.21
N VAL A 66 2.14 3.02 -16.87
CA VAL A 66 1.53 3.21 -18.20
C VAL A 66 0.43 4.27 -18.14
N LEU A 67 -0.45 4.22 -17.13
CA LEU A 67 -1.53 5.19 -16.98
C LEU A 67 -1.02 6.60 -16.67
N LYS A 68 0.07 6.74 -15.91
CA LYS A 68 0.71 8.03 -15.65
C LYS A 68 1.18 8.68 -16.95
N ASP A 69 1.79 7.90 -17.83
CA ASP A 69 2.29 8.37 -19.12
C ASP A 69 1.14 8.72 -20.08
N VAL A 70 0.05 7.95 -20.06
CA VAL A 70 -1.14 8.19 -20.90
C VAL A 70 -1.95 9.40 -20.43
N LEU A 71 -2.15 9.56 -19.13
CA LEU A 71 -2.99 10.64 -18.57
C LEU A 71 -2.25 11.97 -18.47
N GLY A 72 -0.94 11.96 -18.19
CA GLY A 72 -0.13 13.17 -18.11
C GLY A 72 -0.62 14.21 -17.10
N GLN A 73 -1.41 13.83 -16.10
CA GLN A 73 -2.04 14.78 -15.18
C GLN A 73 -0.98 15.46 -14.30
N PRO A 74 -0.89 16.80 -14.27
CA PRO A 74 0.07 17.50 -13.42
C PRO A 74 -0.24 17.29 -11.93
N ARG A 75 0.80 17.33 -11.10
CA ARG A 75 0.61 17.33 -9.64
C ARG A 75 0.03 18.67 -9.18
N PRO A 76 -0.66 18.72 -8.03
CA PRO A 76 -1.05 19.98 -7.40
C PRO A 76 0.16 20.89 -7.15
N GLU A 77 -0.04 22.19 -7.27
CA GLU A 77 0.99 23.19 -6.98
C GLU A 77 1.52 23.02 -5.55
N GLY A 78 2.85 23.10 -5.39
CA GLY A 78 3.52 22.88 -4.10
C GLY A 78 3.80 21.40 -3.76
N SER A 79 3.59 20.47 -4.69
CA SER A 79 4.04 19.07 -4.51
C SER A 79 5.56 19.00 -4.41
N TYR A 80 6.06 18.23 -3.45
CA TYR A 80 7.50 17.95 -3.30
C TYR A 80 8.02 16.89 -4.31
N ARG A 81 7.12 16.18 -5.01
CA ARG A 81 7.46 15.15 -5.99
C ARG A 81 7.24 15.67 -7.41
N GLU A 82 8.15 15.31 -8.31
CA GLU A 82 8.06 15.59 -9.74
C GLU A 82 7.33 14.47 -10.52
N GLY A 83 6.90 14.75 -11.74
CA GLY A 83 6.25 13.80 -12.66
C GLY A 83 4.72 13.70 -12.51
N PRO A 84 4.05 12.84 -13.31
CA PRO A 84 2.59 12.72 -13.31
C PRO A 84 2.00 12.39 -11.94
N GLY A 85 0.88 13.04 -11.62
CA GLY A 85 0.23 12.98 -10.32
C GLY A 85 -0.73 11.81 -10.12
N MET A 86 -1.26 11.24 -11.20
CA MET A 86 -2.29 10.20 -11.18
C MET A 86 -1.94 9.03 -12.11
N PRO A 87 -2.30 7.78 -11.75
CA PRO A 87 -2.86 7.36 -10.45
C PRO A 87 -1.82 7.29 -9.32
N SER A 88 -2.30 7.32 -8.07
CA SER A 88 -1.45 7.10 -6.87
C SER A 88 -1.01 5.64 -6.78
N GLU A 89 0.29 5.38 -6.97
CA GLU A 89 0.87 4.04 -6.84
C GLU A 89 0.64 3.44 -5.45
N HIS A 90 0.81 4.24 -4.38
CA HIS A 90 0.60 3.75 -3.02
C HIS A 90 -0.86 3.35 -2.77
N ALA A 91 -1.81 4.16 -3.25
CA ALA A 91 -3.23 3.84 -3.10
C ALA A 91 -3.63 2.62 -3.93
N ALA A 92 -3.14 2.52 -5.17
CA ALA A 92 -3.41 1.37 -6.03
C ALA A 92 -2.82 0.08 -5.44
N PHE A 93 -1.61 0.15 -4.91
CA PHE A 93 -0.93 -0.95 -4.24
C PHE A 93 -1.70 -1.45 -3.02
N SER A 94 -2.07 -0.56 -2.10
CA SER A 94 -2.77 -0.93 -0.86
C SER A 94 -4.18 -1.43 -1.14
N ALA A 95 -4.90 -0.81 -2.09
CA ALA A 95 -6.20 -1.29 -2.56
C ALA A 95 -6.11 -2.71 -3.12
N TYR A 96 -5.14 -2.99 -3.98
CA TYR A 96 -4.95 -4.32 -4.56
C TYR A 96 -4.73 -5.38 -3.48
N LEU A 97 -3.84 -5.13 -2.52
CA LEU A 97 -3.58 -6.09 -1.43
C LEU A 97 -4.80 -6.31 -0.55
N ALA A 98 -5.52 -5.23 -0.18
CA ALA A 98 -6.71 -5.32 0.63
C ALA A 98 -7.80 -6.15 -0.05
N VAL A 99 -8.05 -5.92 -1.34
CA VAL A 99 -9.01 -6.70 -2.13
C VAL A 99 -8.55 -8.15 -2.28
N HIS A 100 -7.29 -8.38 -2.64
CA HIS A 100 -6.72 -9.71 -2.82
C HIS A 100 -6.89 -10.57 -1.55
N PHE A 101 -6.47 -10.05 -0.40
CA PHE A 101 -6.59 -10.78 0.87
C PHE A 101 -8.04 -10.93 1.31
N SER A 102 -8.90 -9.93 1.06
CA SER A 102 -10.33 -10.04 1.36
C SER A 102 -10.96 -11.21 0.58
N LEU A 103 -10.62 -11.35 -0.71
CA LEU A 103 -11.07 -12.47 -1.55
C LEU A 103 -10.51 -13.81 -1.08
N VAL A 104 -9.24 -13.86 -0.67
CA VAL A 104 -8.64 -15.08 -0.10
C VAL A 104 -9.37 -15.50 1.18
N VAL A 105 -9.65 -14.57 2.08
CA VAL A 105 -10.45 -14.83 3.30
C VAL A 105 -11.85 -15.31 2.95
N ALA A 106 -12.49 -14.70 1.95
CA ALA A 106 -13.81 -15.09 1.48
C ALA A 106 -13.84 -16.55 1.01
N ALA A 107 -12.93 -16.89 0.09
CA ALA A 107 -12.97 -18.09 -0.72
C ALA A 107 -12.23 -19.28 -0.12
N ARG A 108 -11.19 -19.04 0.71
CA ARG A 108 -10.26 -20.10 1.16
C ARG A 108 -10.26 -20.32 2.67
N VAL A 109 -10.73 -19.37 3.47
CA VAL A 109 -10.74 -19.50 4.93
C VAL A 109 -12.11 -20.01 5.40
N GLN A 110 -12.11 -21.15 6.09
CA GLN A 110 -13.30 -21.71 6.74
C GLN A 110 -13.34 -21.22 8.20
N CYS A 111 -14.12 -20.17 8.45
CA CYS A 111 -14.35 -19.61 9.78
C CYS A 111 -15.73 -18.96 9.86
N ALA A 112 -16.13 -18.57 11.07
CA ALA A 112 -17.40 -17.88 11.31
C ALA A 112 -17.50 -16.60 10.47
N ILE A 113 -18.70 -16.31 9.95
CA ILE A 113 -18.94 -15.14 9.09
C ILE A 113 -18.54 -13.82 9.78
N GLY A 114 -18.75 -13.72 11.10
CA GLY A 114 -18.33 -12.55 11.88
C GLY A 114 -16.82 -12.30 11.82
N LEU A 115 -16.00 -13.36 11.82
CA LEU A 115 -14.55 -13.23 11.69
C LEU A 115 -14.13 -12.81 10.27
N LYS A 116 -14.85 -13.27 9.24
CA LYS A 116 -14.63 -12.82 7.85
C LYS A 116 -14.95 -11.33 7.69
N LEU A 117 -16.08 -10.89 8.23
CA LEU A 117 -16.47 -9.48 8.21
C LEU A 117 -15.48 -8.60 8.98
N ALA A 118 -15.03 -9.05 10.15
CA ALA A 118 -14.00 -8.35 10.92
C ALA A 118 -12.68 -8.24 10.14
N ALA A 119 -12.25 -9.30 9.46
CA ALA A 119 -11.04 -9.29 8.62
C ALA A 119 -11.17 -8.31 7.45
N TRP A 120 -12.32 -8.28 6.76
CA TRP A 120 -12.56 -7.32 5.68
C TRP A 120 -12.58 -5.87 6.18
N ALA A 121 -13.23 -5.62 7.33
CA ALA A 121 -13.23 -4.31 7.96
C ALA A 121 -11.80 -3.86 8.32
N ALA A 122 -10.99 -4.76 8.89
CA ALA A 122 -9.60 -4.48 9.24
C ALA A 122 -8.74 -4.20 8.00
N LEU A 123 -8.87 -4.99 6.92
CA LEU A 123 -8.15 -4.78 5.67
C LEU A 123 -8.54 -3.47 4.98
N SER A 124 -9.82 -3.13 4.99
CA SER A 124 -10.34 -1.89 4.40
C SER A 124 -9.88 -0.67 5.20
N PHE A 125 -9.94 -0.75 6.53
CA PHE A 125 -9.45 0.28 7.42
C PHE A 125 -7.94 0.51 7.25
N TRP A 126 -7.16 -0.58 7.19
CA TRP A 126 -5.73 -0.50 6.90
C TRP A 126 -5.45 0.17 5.56
N ALA A 127 -6.17 -0.21 4.50
CA ALA A 127 -5.99 0.39 3.18
C ALA A 127 -6.27 1.90 3.20
N MET A 128 -7.36 2.33 3.85
CA MET A 128 -7.69 3.76 3.99
C MET A 128 -6.65 4.54 4.82
N LEU A 129 -6.06 3.91 5.83
CA LEU A 129 -5.04 4.52 6.69
C LEU A 129 -3.75 4.85 5.93
N VAL A 130 -3.41 4.04 4.91
CA VAL A 130 -2.12 4.10 4.21
C VAL A 130 -2.22 4.71 2.80
N MET A 131 -3.42 5.10 2.37
CA MET A 131 -3.72 5.74 1.09
C MET A 131 -3.34 7.22 1.03
#